data_AF-A0A6B3FEY1-F1
#
_entry.id   AF-A0A6B3FEY1-F1
#
_cell.length_a   1.000
_cell.length_b   1.000
_cell.length_c   1.000
_cell.angle_alpha   90.00
_cell.angle_beta   90.00
_cell.angle_gamma   90.00
#
_symmetry.space_group_name_H-M   'P 1'
#
loop_
_entity.id
_entity.type
_entity.pdbx_description
1 polymer ?
#
loop_
_entity_poly.entity_id
_entity_poly.type
_entity_poly.pdbx_seq_one_letter_code
_entity_poly.pdbx_strand_id
1 'polypeptide(L)' 'AEVWDWADASGTRTVDSHIKALRRKIGAERIRTVHGVGYALETPAP' A
#
# COMPACT_ATOMS: atom_id res chain seq x y z
N ALA A 1 -2.75 15.15 10.49
CA ALA A 1 -2.40 13.77 10.81
C ALA A 1 -3.07 12.86 9.77
N GLU A 2 -2.51 12.78 8.57
CA GLU A 2 -3.02 11.84 7.56
C GLU A 2 -2.13 10.59 7.56
N VAL A 3 -2.52 9.73 8.49
CA VAL A 3 -2.37 8.29 8.51
C VAL A 3 -1.03 7.74 9.03
N TRP A 4 0.17 8.05 8.50
CA TRP A 4 1.41 7.51 9.10
C TRP A 4 2.64 8.37 8.76
N ASP A 5 3.09 9.19 9.71
CA ASP A 5 4.40 9.86 9.67
C ASP A 5 5.47 8.83 10.09
N TRP A 6 5.96 8.01 9.15
CA TRP A 6 6.95 6.97 9.46
C TRP A 6 8.33 7.34 8.92
N ALA A 7 9.19 7.74 9.86
CA ALA A 7 10.63 7.96 9.69
C ALA A 7 11.47 6.67 9.81
N ASP A 8 10.85 5.48 9.86
CA ASP A 8 11.60 4.24 10.14
C ASP A 8 11.12 3.05 9.30
N ALA A 9 12.05 2.26 8.78
CA ALA A 9 11.76 1.16 7.85
C ALA A 9 11.17 -0.08 8.55
N SER A 10 11.04 -0.06 9.87
CA SER A 10 10.65 -1.21 10.70
C SER A 10 9.19 -1.67 10.55
N GLY A 11 8.30 -0.87 9.95
CA GLY A 11 6.88 -1.21 9.74
C GLY A 11 6.56 -2.01 8.46
N THR A 12 7.54 -2.18 7.56
CA THR A 12 7.33 -2.66 6.18
C THR A 12 6.74 -4.08 6.09
N ARG A 13 7.20 -5.04 6.91
CA ARG A 13 6.69 -6.43 6.87
C ARG A 13 5.20 -6.56 7.19
N THR A 14 4.71 -5.77 8.14
CA THR A 14 3.28 -5.79 8.52
C THR A 14 2.45 -5.17 7.40
N VAL A 15 2.90 -4.06 6.83
CA VAL A 15 2.23 -3.39 5.70
C VAL A 15 2.11 -4.34 4.50
N ASP A 16 3.17 -5.05 4.12
CA ASP A 16 3.16 -5.98 2.98
C ASP A 16 2.08 -7.06 3.12
N SER A 17 1.88 -7.57 4.33
CA SER A 17 0.86 -8.59 4.61
C SER A 17 -0.55 -8.02 4.47
N HIS A 18 -0.77 -6.79 4.92
CA HIS A 18 -2.04 -6.09 4.76
C HIS A 18 -2.31 -5.77 3.28
N ILE A 19 -1.30 -5.32 2.54
CA ILE A 19 -1.41 -5.08 1.09
C ILE A 19 -1.74 -6.37 0.35
N LYS A 20 -1.13 -7.49 0.71
CA LYS A 20 -1.45 -8.81 0.14
C LYS A 20 -2.90 -9.20 0.41
N ALA A 21 -3.39 -8.99 1.63
CA ALA A 21 -4.80 -9.26 1.97
C ALA A 21 -5.75 -8.33 1.22
N LEU A 22 -5.37 -7.05 1.06
CA LEU A 22 -6.19 -6.06 0.37
C LEU A 22 -6.30 -6.35 -1.13
N ARG A 23 -5.17 -6.65 -1.80
CA ARG A 23 -5.15 -7.07 -3.22
C ARG A 23 -6.06 -8.27 -3.49
N ARG A 24 -6.19 -9.21 -2.54
CA ARG A 24 -7.14 -10.33 -2.65
C ARG A 24 -8.60 -9.91 -2.57
N LYS A 25 -8.91 -8.83 -1.84
CA LYS A 25 -10.28 -8.33 -1.63
C LYS A 25 -10.75 -7.43 -2.77
N ILE A 26 -9.88 -6.55 -3.27
CA ILE A 26 -10.28 -5.49 -4.21
C ILE A 26 -9.74 -5.68 -5.63
N GLY A 27 -8.91 -6.69 -5.86
CA GLY A 27 -8.16 -6.84 -7.12
C GLY A 27 -6.71 -6.39 -6.95
N ALA A 28 -5.79 -7.13 -7.56
CA ALA A 28 -4.35 -6.89 -7.41
C ALA A 28 -3.89 -5.65 -8.18
N GLU A 29 -4.56 -5.38 -9.30
CA GLU A 29 -4.36 -4.26 -10.21
C GLU A 29 -4.72 -2.90 -9.59
N ARG A 30 -5.54 -2.90 -8.52
CA ARG A 30 -5.93 -1.68 -7.81
C ARG A 30 -4.80 -1.08 -6.97
N ILE A 31 -3.74 -1.83 -6.67
CA ILE A 31 -2.64 -1.35 -5.81
C ILE A 31 -1.30 -1.52 -6.51
N ARG A 32 -0.67 -0.39 -6.86
CA ARG A 32 0.67 -0.35 -7.45
C ARG A 32 1.74 -0.30 -6.37
N THR A 33 2.83 -1.05 -6.58
CA THR A 33 4.05 -0.91 -5.77
C THR A 33 4.92 0.19 -6.40
N VAL A 34 5.26 1.20 -5.61
CA VAL A 34 6.20 2.27 -5.98
C VAL A 34 7.53 1.99 -5.28
N HIS A 35 8.53 1.56 -6.05
CA HIS A 35 9.81 1.14 -5.50
C HIS A 35 10.49 2.28 -4.71
N GLY A 36 10.99 1.97 -3.51
CA GLY A 36 11.59 2.95 -2.60
C GLY A 36 10.61 3.92 -1.94
N VAL A 37 9.31 3.84 -2.23
CA VAL A 37 8.27 4.75 -1.69
C VAL A 37 7.20 3.99 -0.91
N GLY A 38 6.62 2.93 -1.48
CA GLY A 38 5.55 2.17 -0.84
C GLY A 38 4.48 1.72 -1.83
N TYR A 39 3.21 1.98 -1.50
CA TYR A 39 2.05 1.49 -2.26
C TYR A 39 1.09 2.63 -2.60
N ALA A 40 0.49 2.58 -3.79
CA ALA A 40 -0.50 3.55 -4.25
C ALA A 40 -1.79 2.85 -4.70
N LEU A 41 -2.94 3.46 -4.39
CA LEU A 41 -4.25 3.01 -4.87
C LEU A 41 -4.53 3.64 -6.23
N GLU A 42 -4.81 2.82 -7.24
CA GLU A 42 -5.31 3.27 -8.53
C GLU A 42 -6.83 3.49 -8.42
N THR A 43 -7.28 4.73 -8.52
CA THR A 43 -8.71 5.04 -8.65
C THR A 43 -9.07 5.01 -10.13
N PRO A 44 -10.24 4.49 -10.54
CA PRO A 44 -10.71 4.75 -11.90
C PRO A 44 -10.75 6.27 -12.09
N ALA A 45 -10.45 6.74 -13.30
CA ALA A 45 -10.71 8.13 -13.64
C ALA A 45 -12.20 8.43 -13.33
N PRO A 46 -12.51 9.62 -12.78
CA PRO A 46 -13.88 9.98 -12.43
C PRO A 46 -14.84 9.90 -13.63
#